data_AF-A0A955HTF0-F1
#
_entry.id   AF-A0A955HTF0-F1
#
_cell.length_a   1.000
_cell.length_b   1.000
_cell.length_c   1.000
_cell.angle_alpha   90.00
_cell.angle_beta   90.00
_cell.angle_gamma   90.00
#
_symmetry.space_group_name_H-M   'P 1'
#
loop_
_entity.id
_entity.type
_entity.pdbx_description
1 polymer ?
#
loop_
_entity_poly.entity_id
_entity_poly.type
_entity_poly.pdbx_seq_one_letter_code
_entity_poly.pdbx_strand_id
1 'polypeptide(L)'
;MPFKSLFGRTFKQYQTAFAFKDKCDMSEFFTPENEMGVIVRFTQELDLTNEWELLSIRTEYPDAEVQHAHHKNPLLVEFEYDAKNFTAHNHDPRYCDVIICWIDSGYKGCLPVVSLEDTALNGSLAVLASDTEKELDYWKSQASHYMSMAAKYKKRIELLVDNESSESESLCGCSCGRTFGTKQALAAHKRFCEDTEC
;
A
#
# COMPACT_ATOMS: atom_id res chain seq x y z
N MET A 1 6.25 35.33 60.77
CA MET A 1 7.00 36.11 59.76
C MET A 1 7.63 35.14 58.75
N PRO A 2 7.81 35.54 57.48
CA PRO A 2 7.27 34.82 56.33
C PRO A 2 8.26 33.91 55.59
N PHE A 3 7.73 32.86 54.97
CA PHE A 3 8.39 32.05 53.95
C PHE A 3 8.47 32.86 52.64
N LYS A 4 9.68 33.07 52.12
CA LYS A 4 9.90 33.75 50.84
C LYS A 4 9.55 32.81 49.69
N SER A 5 8.62 33.27 48.86
CA SER A 5 8.22 32.71 47.56
C SER A 5 9.43 32.50 46.65
N LEU A 6 9.55 31.27 46.13
CA LEU A 6 10.50 30.85 45.09
C LEU A 6 9.74 30.58 43.78
N PHE A 7 8.94 31.53 43.30
CA PHE A 7 8.45 31.50 41.92
C PHE A 7 8.46 32.91 41.34
N GLY A 8 9.59 33.23 40.72
CA GLY A 8 9.85 34.49 40.06
C GLY A 8 10.92 34.31 39.00
N ARG A 9 10.61 33.52 37.95
CA ARG A 9 11.27 33.65 36.64
C ARG A 9 10.20 33.53 35.57
N THR A 10 9.85 34.70 35.05
CA THR A 10 9.07 34.91 33.84
C THR A 10 9.62 34.08 32.69
N PHE A 11 8.75 33.28 32.09
CA PHE A 11 8.91 32.57 30.82
C PHE A 11 9.13 33.61 29.70
N LYS A 12 10.35 34.15 29.59
CA LYS A 12 10.68 35.13 28.55
C LYS A 12 12.17 35.12 28.25
N GLN A 13 12.70 34.00 27.78
CA GLN A 13 14.04 33.98 27.19
C GLN A 13 14.36 32.71 26.40
N TYR A 14 13.62 32.46 25.32
CA TYR A 14 14.15 31.73 24.16
C TYR A 14 13.61 32.35 22.87
N GLN A 15 13.69 33.68 22.77
CA GLN A 15 13.76 34.37 21.48
C GLN A 15 15.22 34.78 21.28
N THR A 16 16.09 33.78 21.15
CA THR A 16 17.45 34.01 20.67
C THR A 16 17.39 33.89 19.16
N ALA A 17 17.54 35.03 18.51
CA ALA A 17 17.61 35.18 17.07
C ALA A 17 18.66 34.22 16.47
N PHE A 18 18.22 33.12 15.90
CA PHE A 18 18.93 32.50 14.78
C PHE A 18 18.42 33.17 13.52
N ALA A 19 19.06 34.28 13.18
CA ALA A 19 19.01 34.81 11.82
C ALA A 19 19.78 33.82 10.93
N PHE A 20 19.13 32.72 10.53
CA PHE A 20 19.54 31.92 9.37
C PHE A 20 19.21 32.75 8.12
N LYS A 21 20.04 33.76 7.87
CA LYS A 21 19.91 34.70 6.76
C LYS A 21 20.65 34.25 5.50
N ASP A 22 21.13 33.01 5.50
CA ASP A 22 21.48 32.29 4.28
C ASP A 22 20.46 31.18 4.18
N LYS A 23 19.39 31.42 3.40
CA LYS A 23 18.55 30.34 2.89
C LYS A 23 19.49 29.49 2.03
N CYS A 24 20.10 28.47 2.62
CA CYS A 24 20.51 27.31 1.86
C CYS A 24 19.27 26.95 1.04
N ASP A 25 19.42 26.93 -0.27
CA ASP A 25 18.36 26.53 -1.18
C ASP A 25 18.06 25.05 -0.91
N MET A 26 17.24 24.77 0.11
CA MET A 26 16.83 23.42 0.49
C MET A 26 15.95 22.77 -0.59
N SER A 27 15.69 23.49 -1.70
CA SER A 27 15.00 22.95 -2.87
C SER A 27 15.87 22.01 -3.72
N GLU A 28 17.19 21.97 -3.49
CA GLU A 28 18.08 21.02 -4.17
C GLU A 28 18.15 19.65 -3.45
N PHE A 29 17.37 18.70 -4.01
CA PHE A 29 17.65 17.24 -4.15
C PHE A 29 17.44 16.28 -2.96
N PHE A 30 16.37 16.39 -2.17
CA PHE A 30 15.82 15.18 -1.55
C PHE A 30 14.65 14.64 -2.35
N THR A 31 14.90 13.55 -3.08
CA THR A 31 13.88 12.76 -3.79
C THR A 31 13.61 11.49 -2.97
N PRO A 32 12.36 11.28 -2.50
CA PRO A 32 11.97 10.03 -1.87
C PRO A 32 12.27 8.83 -2.77
N GLU A 33 12.69 7.72 -2.17
CA GLU A 33 12.84 6.42 -2.84
C GLU A 33 11.87 5.37 -2.27
N ASN A 34 11.20 5.70 -1.17
CA ASN A 34 10.26 4.85 -0.44
C ASN A 34 9.35 5.72 0.47
N GLU A 35 8.43 5.07 1.19
CA GLU A 35 7.47 5.69 2.13
C GLU A 35 8.16 6.52 3.22
N MET A 36 9.26 6.04 3.80
CA MET A 36 10.02 6.79 4.80
C MET A 36 10.60 8.08 4.22
N GLY A 37 11.03 8.05 2.96
CA GLY A 37 11.43 9.25 2.24
C GLY A 37 10.27 10.23 2.05
N VAL A 38 9.05 9.75 1.79
CA VAL A 38 7.88 10.63 1.67
C VAL A 38 7.63 11.42 2.96
N ILE A 39 7.79 10.77 4.13
CA ILE A 39 7.69 11.43 5.44
C ILE A 39 8.72 12.56 5.56
N VAL A 40 9.97 12.29 5.21
CA VAL A 40 11.05 13.30 5.24
C VAL A 40 10.71 14.47 4.32
N ARG A 41 10.23 14.19 3.09
CA ARG A 41 9.81 15.24 2.16
C ARG A 41 8.63 16.06 2.70
N PHE A 42 7.61 15.40 3.25
CA PHE A 42 6.44 16.07 3.81
C PHE A 42 6.84 17.04 4.92
N THR A 43 7.71 16.61 5.84
CA THR A 43 8.19 17.46 6.95
C THR A 43 8.97 18.68 6.48
N GLN A 44 9.70 18.60 5.36
CA GLN A 44 10.34 19.76 4.74
C GLN A 44 9.33 20.78 4.18
N GLU A 45 8.18 20.30 3.68
CA GLU A 45 7.12 21.16 3.12
C GLU A 45 6.26 21.82 4.21
N LEU A 46 6.20 21.25 5.43
CA LEU A 46 5.48 21.84 6.57
C LEU A 46 6.00 23.26 6.88
N ASP A 47 7.32 23.42 6.86
CA ASP A 47 8.00 24.70 7.15
C ASP A 47 7.69 25.79 6.11
N LEU A 48 7.19 25.43 4.93
CA LEU A 48 6.94 26.34 3.82
C LEU A 48 5.51 26.89 3.78
N THR A 49 4.53 26.08 4.17
CA THR A 49 3.10 26.41 3.98
C THR A 49 2.41 26.94 5.25
N ASN A 50 2.85 26.53 6.45
CA ASN A 50 2.13 26.73 7.71
C ASN A 50 0.65 26.25 7.70
N GLU A 51 0.24 25.48 6.69
CA GLU A 51 -1.12 24.94 6.57
C GLU A 51 -1.26 23.58 7.25
N TRP A 52 -0.13 22.95 7.54
CA TRP A 52 -0.03 21.60 8.06
C TRP A 52 0.83 21.58 9.30
N GLU A 53 0.45 20.77 10.27
CA GLU A 53 1.22 20.50 11.48
C GLU A 53 1.19 18.99 11.73
N LEU A 54 2.37 18.38 11.87
CA LEU A 54 2.49 16.96 12.21
C LEU A 54 2.32 16.78 13.72
N LEU A 55 1.29 16.04 14.14
CA LEU A 55 1.00 15.81 15.55
C LEU A 55 1.66 14.54 16.09
N SER A 56 1.62 13.45 15.31
CA SER A 56 2.27 12.20 15.68
C SER A 56 2.58 11.33 14.46
N ILE A 57 3.61 10.48 14.59
CA ILE A 57 3.93 9.37 13.67
C ILE A 57 3.72 8.06 14.45
N ARG A 58 3.19 7.05 13.76
CA ARG A 58 2.84 5.74 14.28
C ARG A 58 3.58 4.66 13.48
N THR A 59 3.70 3.47 14.09
CA THR A 59 4.26 2.28 13.43
C THR A 59 3.17 1.37 12.85
N GLU A 60 1.91 1.70 13.11
CA GLU A 60 0.74 0.94 12.70
C GLU A 60 -0.15 1.86 11.87
N TYR A 61 -0.78 1.28 10.86
CA TYR A 61 -1.79 1.96 10.05
C TYR A 61 -2.87 2.66 10.90
N PRO A 62 -3.26 3.91 10.57
CA PRO A 62 -2.59 4.82 9.64
C PRO A 62 -1.31 5.43 10.21
N ASP A 63 -0.36 5.75 9.33
CA ASP A 63 1.01 6.18 9.68
C ASP A 63 1.10 7.43 10.57
N ALA A 64 0.16 8.37 10.47
CA ALA A 64 0.28 9.63 11.20
C ALA A 64 -1.04 10.31 11.51
N GLU A 65 -0.96 11.25 12.46
CA GLU A 65 -1.97 12.26 12.71
C GLU A 65 -1.41 13.65 12.35
N VAL A 66 -2.17 14.40 11.56
CA VAL A 66 -1.80 15.76 11.15
C VAL A 66 -2.95 16.72 11.42
N GLN A 67 -2.61 17.94 11.82
CA GLN A 67 -3.55 19.06 11.87
C GLN A 67 -3.43 19.85 10.56
N HIS A 68 -4.56 20.07 9.89
CA HIS A 68 -4.63 20.92 8.70
C HIS A 68 -5.41 22.21 9.03
N ALA A 69 -4.96 23.36 8.52
CA ALA A 69 -5.50 24.67 8.87
C ALA A 69 -6.99 24.85 8.52
N HIS A 70 -7.47 24.12 7.51
CA HIS A 70 -8.87 24.16 7.08
C HIS A 70 -9.79 23.15 7.78
N HIS A 71 -9.24 22.26 8.62
CA HIS A 71 -10.00 21.22 9.31
C HIS A 71 -9.95 21.42 10.82
N LYS A 72 -11.08 21.22 11.50
CA LYS A 72 -11.14 21.40 12.97
C LYS A 72 -10.54 20.24 13.75
N ASN A 73 -10.64 19.05 13.19
CA ASN A 73 -10.15 17.82 13.81
C ASN A 73 -8.85 17.40 13.12
N PRO A 74 -7.95 16.73 13.85
CA PRO A 74 -6.81 16.04 13.24
C PRO A 74 -7.28 15.05 12.17
N LEU A 75 -6.49 14.94 11.12
CA LEU A 75 -6.67 13.98 10.03
C LEU A 75 -5.73 12.80 10.25
N LEU A 76 -6.25 11.61 9.95
CA LEU A 76 -5.46 10.39 9.87
C LEU A 76 -4.86 10.25 8.46
N VAL A 77 -3.56 10.02 8.40
CA VAL A 77 -2.79 10.05 7.15
C VAL A 77 -2.07 8.73 6.94
N GLU A 78 -2.10 8.25 5.70
CA GLU A 78 -1.17 7.22 5.23
C GLU A 78 -0.12 7.84 4.30
N PHE A 79 1.14 7.50 4.51
CA PHE A 79 2.24 7.89 3.63
C PHE A 79 2.54 6.77 2.64
N GLU A 80 2.49 7.09 1.36
CA GLU A 80 2.73 6.12 0.30
C GLU A 80 3.79 6.62 -0.67
N TYR A 81 4.69 5.76 -1.14
CA TYR A 81 5.58 6.18 -2.24
C TYR A 81 4.76 6.52 -3.50
N ASP A 82 3.80 5.66 -3.83
CA ASP A 82 2.86 5.85 -4.92
C ASP A 82 1.43 5.67 -4.39
N ALA A 83 0.52 6.61 -4.64
CA ALA A 83 -0.84 6.58 -4.07
C ALA A 83 -1.61 5.27 -4.33
N LYS A 84 -1.34 4.56 -5.44
CA LYS A 84 -1.99 3.27 -5.73
C LYS A 84 -1.59 2.14 -4.75
N ASN A 85 -0.46 2.29 -4.05
CA ASN A 85 0.03 1.30 -3.09
C ASN A 85 -0.94 1.14 -1.91
N PHE A 86 -1.68 2.19 -1.56
CA PHE A 86 -2.75 2.12 -0.56
C PHE A 86 -3.72 0.94 -0.83
N THR A 87 -4.14 0.79 -2.09
CA THR A 87 -5.00 -0.33 -2.52
C THR A 87 -4.22 -1.64 -2.59
N ALA A 88 -2.97 -1.61 -3.04
CA ALA A 88 -2.13 -2.81 -3.17
C ALA A 88 -1.82 -3.46 -1.81
N HIS A 89 -1.64 -2.65 -0.78
CA HIS A 89 -1.47 -3.07 0.62
C HIS A 89 -2.79 -3.47 1.29
N ASN A 90 -3.93 -3.28 0.62
CA ASN A 90 -5.27 -3.55 1.15
C ASN A 90 -5.57 -2.77 2.43
N HIS A 91 -5.16 -1.50 2.47
CA HIS A 91 -5.55 -0.58 3.55
C HIS A 91 -7.05 -0.30 3.51
N ASP A 92 -7.63 -0.12 4.69
CA ASP A 92 -9.06 0.11 4.86
C ASP A 92 -9.35 1.61 4.88
N PRO A 93 -9.96 2.19 3.83
CA PRO A 93 -10.15 3.63 3.70
C PRO A 93 -11.04 4.24 4.79
N ARG A 94 -11.73 3.42 5.59
CA ARG A 94 -12.56 3.88 6.70
C ARG A 94 -11.76 4.44 7.87
N TYR A 95 -10.49 4.06 7.99
CA TYR A 95 -9.60 4.48 9.08
C TYR A 95 -8.51 5.47 8.63
N CYS A 96 -8.63 6.04 7.44
CA CYS A 96 -7.71 7.04 6.90
C CYS A 96 -8.53 8.19 6.30
N ASP A 97 -8.01 9.41 6.37
CA ASP A 97 -8.66 10.62 5.84
C ASP A 97 -8.00 11.14 4.59
N VAL A 98 -6.69 10.95 4.43
CA VAL A 98 -5.91 11.46 3.30
C VAL A 98 -4.69 10.59 3.04
N ILE A 99 -4.37 10.40 1.77
CA ILE A 99 -3.12 9.78 1.34
C ILE A 99 -2.15 10.91 1.00
N ILE A 100 -0.97 10.89 1.62
CA ILE A 100 0.14 11.76 1.22
C ILE A 100 1.17 10.90 0.50
N CYS A 101 1.49 11.26 -0.74
CA CYS A 101 2.38 10.44 -1.56
C CYS A 101 3.47 11.24 -2.26
N TRP A 102 4.52 10.55 -2.71
CA TRP A 102 5.44 11.15 -3.66
C TRP A 102 4.77 11.27 -5.03
N ILE A 103 4.40 10.16 -5.65
CA ILE A 103 3.77 10.11 -6.99
C ILE A 103 2.31 9.67 -6.88
N ASP A 104 1.41 10.28 -7.64
CA ASP A 104 0.07 9.72 -7.88
C ASP A 104 0.01 9.10 -9.28
N SER A 105 0.24 7.78 -9.38
CA SER A 105 0.12 7.06 -10.66
C SER A 105 -1.32 6.69 -11.03
N GLY A 106 -2.31 7.17 -10.26
CA GLY A 106 -3.73 7.02 -10.53
C GLY A 106 -4.48 6.20 -9.50
N TYR A 107 -4.40 6.59 -8.22
CA TYR A 107 -5.32 6.08 -7.19
C TYR A 107 -6.79 6.27 -7.61
N LYS A 108 -7.64 5.27 -7.34
CA LYS A 108 -9.06 5.24 -7.80
C LYS A 108 -10.06 5.14 -6.65
N GLY A 109 -9.58 5.14 -5.41
CA GLY A 109 -10.45 5.10 -4.24
C GLY A 109 -11.07 6.46 -3.94
N CYS A 110 -11.75 6.54 -2.80
CA CYS A 110 -12.49 7.73 -2.39
C CYS A 110 -11.64 8.79 -1.67
N LEU A 111 -10.48 8.42 -1.13
CA LEU A 111 -9.68 9.32 -0.30
C LEU A 111 -9.04 10.44 -1.15
N PRO A 112 -8.95 11.67 -0.63
CA PRO A 112 -8.13 12.71 -1.24
C PRO A 112 -6.65 12.30 -1.22
N VAL A 113 -5.94 12.69 -2.28
CA VAL A 113 -4.51 12.43 -2.45
C VAL A 113 -3.77 13.76 -2.53
N VAL A 114 -2.67 13.86 -1.77
CA VAL A 114 -1.73 14.98 -1.83
C VAL A 114 -0.40 14.44 -2.34
N SER A 115 -0.06 14.75 -3.59
CA SER A 115 1.24 14.40 -4.18
C SER A 115 2.28 15.48 -3.90
N LEU A 116 3.49 15.06 -3.54
CA LEU A 116 4.63 15.94 -3.23
C LEU A 116 5.60 16.13 -4.42
N GLU A 117 5.42 15.39 -5.52
CA GLU A 117 6.28 15.48 -6.71
C GLU A 117 6.17 16.86 -7.39
N ASP A 118 4.98 17.46 -7.41
CA ASP A 118 4.73 18.76 -8.06
C ASP A 118 5.16 20.00 -7.22
N THR A 119 6.01 19.79 -6.20
CA THR A 119 6.75 20.83 -5.43
C THR A 119 5.91 21.84 -4.63
N ALA A 120 4.59 21.70 -4.63
CA ALA A 120 3.73 22.39 -3.69
C ALA A 120 2.77 21.36 -3.11
N LEU A 121 2.38 21.53 -1.85
CA LEU A 121 1.27 20.83 -1.20
C LEU A 121 -0.06 21.25 -1.89
N ASN A 122 -0.15 21.05 -3.20
CA ASN A 122 -1.27 21.34 -4.06
C ASN A 122 -2.17 20.12 -4.07
N GLY A 123 -2.82 19.87 -2.94
CA GLY A 123 -3.91 18.91 -2.83
C GLY A 123 -5.10 19.63 -2.22
N SER A 124 -6.20 19.74 -2.95
CA SER A 124 -7.42 20.33 -2.41
C SER A 124 -8.03 19.40 -1.37
N LEU A 125 -7.60 19.55 -0.11
CA LEU A 125 -8.26 18.99 1.08
C LEU A 125 -9.57 19.69 1.43
N ALA A 126 -10.12 20.49 0.53
CA ALA A 126 -11.38 21.22 0.74
C ALA A 126 -12.54 20.28 1.09
N VAL A 127 -12.50 19.02 0.66
CA VAL A 127 -13.54 18.03 0.93
C VAL A 127 -12.89 16.69 1.26
N LEU A 128 -13.21 16.16 2.45
CA LEU A 128 -12.89 14.78 2.83
C LEU A 128 -14.00 13.84 2.35
N ALA A 129 -13.65 12.58 2.07
CA ALA A 129 -14.63 11.54 1.78
C ALA A 129 -15.56 11.35 2.97
N SER A 130 -16.87 11.25 2.71
CA SER A 130 -17.86 10.91 3.72
C SER A 130 -17.74 9.45 4.17
N ASP A 131 -18.23 9.13 5.37
CA ASP A 131 -18.24 7.75 5.89
C ASP A 131 -18.95 6.77 4.94
N THR A 132 -20.00 7.23 4.24
CA THR A 132 -20.71 6.40 3.24
C THR A 132 -19.84 6.12 2.01
N GLU A 133 -19.07 7.10 1.55
CA GLU A 133 -18.12 6.91 0.45
C GLU A 133 -17.00 5.96 0.86
N LYS A 134 -16.46 6.12 2.07
CA LYS A 134 -15.42 5.23 2.63
C LYS A 134 -15.92 3.79 2.78
N GLU A 135 -17.14 3.59 3.30
CA GLU A 135 -17.77 2.27 3.38
C GLU A 135 -17.97 1.65 1.99
N LEU A 136 -18.48 2.41 1.03
CA LEU A 136 -18.71 1.93 -0.33
C LEU A 136 -17.40 1.57 -1.03
N ASP A 137 -16.34 2.35 -0.84
CA ASP A 137 -15.01 2.09 -1.38
C ASP A 137 -14.38 0.82 -0.76
N TYR A 138 -14.49 0.67 0.56
CA TYR A 138 -14.07 -0.54 1.27
C TYR A 138 -14.73 -1.80 0.67
N TRP A 139 -16.06 -1.81 0.52
CA TRP A 139 -16.77 -2.99 0.00
C TRP A 139 -16.45 -3.28 -1.47
N LYS A 140 -16.21 -2.24 -2.29
CA LYS A 140 -15.73 -2.41 -3.67
C LYS A 140 -14.34 -3.06 -3.71
N SER A 141 -13.44 -2.61 -2.85
CA SER A 141 -12.09 -3.17 -2.72
C SER A 141 -12.14 -4.64 -2.29
N GLN A 142 -12.91 -4.95 -1.23
CA GLN A 142 -13.10 -6.32 -0.75
C GLN A 142 -13.70 -7.24 -1.82
N ALA A 143 -14.75 -6.79 -2.52
CA ALA A 143 -15.35 -7.57 -3.60
C ALA A 143 -14.32 -7.88 -4.70
N SER A 144 -13.53 -6.89 -5.11
CA SER A 144 -12.48 -7.05 -6.12
C SER A 144 -11.41 -8.04 -5.67
N HIS A 145 -10.97 -7.95 -4.40
CA HIS A 145 -10.01 -8.86 -3.79
C HIS A 145 -10.51 -10.32 -3.81
N TYR A 146 -11.73 -10.56 -3.32
CA TYR A 146 -12.31 -11.90 -3.31
C TYR A 146 -12.54 -12.47 -4.71
N MET A 147 -12.93 -11.64 -5.68
CA MET A 147 -13.05 -12.06 -7.09
C MET A 147 -11.70 -12.48 -7.67
N SER A 148 -10.62 -11.75 -7.36
CA SER A 148 -9.26 -12.11 -7.77
C SER A 148 -8.79 -13.42 -7.13
N MET A 149 -9.03 -13.61 -5.84
CA MET A 149 -8.74 -14.87 -5.15
C MET A 149 -9.50 -16.05 -5.76
N ALA A 150 -10.81 -15.88 -6.01
CA ALA A 150 -11.64 -16.91 -6.64
C ALA A 150 -11.12 -17.32 -8.01
N ALA A 151 -10.70 -16.35 -8.84
CA ALA A 151 -10.09 -16.62 -10.15
C ALA A 151 -8.78 -17.42 -10.01
N LYS A 152 -7.94 -17.08 -9.03
CA LYS A 152 -6.69 -17.82 -8.73
C LYS A 152 -6.96 -19.27 -8.31
N TYR A 153 -7.95 -19.49 -7.45
CA TYR A 153 -8.34 -20.85 -7.05
C TYR A 153 -8.94 -21.64 -8.21
N LYS A 154 -9.81 -21.03 -9.01
CA LYS A 154 -10.37 -21.67 -10.21
C LYS A 154 -9.26 -22.17 -11.15
N LYS A 155 -8.28 -21.30 -11.47
CA LYS A 155 -7.12 -21.68 -12.30
C LYS A 155 -6.30 -22.81 -11.69
N ARG A 156 -6.11 -22.82 -10.36
CA ARG A 156 -5.41 -23.90 -9.66
C ARG A 156 -6.17 -25.22 -9.75
N ILE A 157 -7.49 -25.20 -9.63
CA ILE A 157 -8.34 -26.38 -9.76
C ILE A 157 -8.29 -26.93 -11.18
N GLU A 158 -8.41 -26.07 -12.20
CA GLU A 158 -8.30 -26.48 -13.61
C GLU A 158 -6.98 -27.22 -13.89
N LEU A 159 -5.85 -26.70 -13.40
CA LEU A 159 -4.54 -27.35 -13.52
C LEU A 159 -4.44 -28.71 -12.83
N LEU A 160 -5.13 -28.89 -11.69
CA LEU A 160 -5.14 -30.17 -10.97
C LEU A 160 -5.99 -31.21 -11.69
N VAL A 161 -7.17 -30.81 -12.20
CA VAL A 161 -8.05 -31.68 -12.99
C VAL A 161 -7.37 -32.12 -14.29
N ASP A 162 -6.65 -31.22 -14.97
CA ASP A 162 -5.89 -31.56 -16.17
C ASP A 162 -4.79 -32.59 -15.86
N ASN A 163 -4.11 -32.48 -14.72
CA ASN A 163 -3.10 -33.44 -14.29
C ASN A 163 -3.71 -34.82 -13.94
N GLU A 164 -4.82 -34.86 -13.20
CA GLU A 164 -5.52 -36.13 -12.90
C GLU A 164 -6.02 -36.83 -14.17
N SER A 165 -6.51 -36.06 -15.17
CA SER A 165 -6.90 -36.62 -16.47
C SER A 165 -5.72 -37.17 -17.30
N SER A 166 -4.49 -36.82 -16.91
CA SER A 166 -3.25 -37.31 -17.51
C SER A 166 -2.67 -38.53 -16.79
N GLU A 167 -3.08 -38.78 -15.54
CA GLU A 167 -2.71 -39.91 -14.68
C GLU A 167 -3.74 -41.04 -14.70
N SER A 168 -4.65 -41.08 -15.68
CA SER A 168 -5.38 -42.31 -15.96
C SER A 168 -4.39 -43.41 -16.33
N GLU A 169 -4.43 -44.55 -15.64
CA GLU A 169 -3.60 -45.72 -15.93
C GLU A 169 -3.56 -45.96 -17.44
N SER A 170 -2.37 -45.77 -18.03
CA SER A 170 -2.23 -45.77 -19.47
C SER A 170 -2.10 -47.23 -19.90
N LEU A 171 -3.20 -47.85 -20.34
CA LEU A 171 -3.19 -49.23 -20.84
C LEU A 171 -2.38 -49.34 -22.13
N CYS A 172 -1.56 -50.39 -22.27
CA CYS A 172 -1.08 -50.78 -23.60
C CYS A 172 -2.27 -51.29 -24.42
N GLY A 173 -2.51 -50.69 -25.59
CA GLY A 173 -3.53 -51.14 -26.54
C GLY A 173 -3.17 -52.43 -27.30
N CYS A 174 -2.10 -53.11 -26.89
CA CYS A 174 -1.61 -54.37 -27.42
C CYS A 174 -2.14 -55.56 -26.59
N SER A 175 -1.92 -56.80 -27.06
CA SER A 175 -2.35 -58.03 -26.34
C SER A 175 -1.70 -58.23 -24.96
N CYS A 176 -0.70 -57.42 -24.58
CA CYS A 176 0.04 -57.60 -23.32
C CYS A 176 -0.75 -57.19 -22.06
N GLY A 177 -1.81 -56.36 -22.20
CA GLY A 177 -2.71 -55.98 -21.11
C GLY A 177 -2.08 -55.20 -19.94
N ARG A 178 -0.86 -54.66 -20.08
CA ARG A 178 -0.16 -53.95 -18.98
C ARG A 178 -0.70 -52.54 -18.78
N THR A 179 -0.86 -52.14 -17.52
CA THR A 179 -1.12 -50.76 -17.08
C THR A 179 0.18 -50.05 -16.73
N PHE A 180 0.23 -48.74 -16.98
CA PHE A 180 1.36 -47.90 -16.64
C PHE A 180 0.87 -46.67 -15.89
N GLY A 181 1.50 -46.37 -14.75
CA GLY A 181 1.13 -45.21 -13.92
C GLY A 181 1.50 -43.86 -14.53
N THR A 182 2.27 -43.82 -15.63
CA THR A 182 2.58 -42.57 -16.35
C THR A 182 2.60 -42.78 -17.87
N LYS A 183 2.25 -41.72 -18.61
CA LYS A 183 2.31 -41.69 -20.08
C LYS A 183 3.74 -41.92 -20.62
N GLN A 184 4.76 -41.48 -19.90
CA GLN A 184 6.17 -41.72 -20.26
C GLN A 184 6.56 -43.20 -20.13
N ALA A 185 6.11 -43.88 -19.08
CA ALA A 185 6.34 -45.32 -18.92
C ALA A 185 5.62 -46.13 -20.02
N LEU A 186 4.40 -45.76 -20.38
CA LEU A 186 3.71 -46.35 -21.53
C LEU A 186 4.46 -46.09 -22.85
N ALA A 187 4.93 -44.87 -23.08
CA ALA A 187 5.66 -44.53 -24.31
C ALA A 187 6.99 -45.28 -24.44
N ALA A 188 7.70 -45.49 -23.32
CA ALA A 188 8.90 -46.31 -23.28
C ALA A 188 8.58 -47.79 -23.55
N HIS A 189 7.50 -48.31 -22.95
CA HIS A 189 7.02 -49.66 -23.20
C HIS A 189 6.67 -49.90 -24.67
N LYS A 190 5.93 -48.98 -25.31
CA LYS A 190 5.53 -49.07 -26.72
C LYS A 190 6.71 -49.18 -27.70
N ARG A 191 7.92 -48.77 -27.33
CA ARG A 191 9.12 -48.89 -28.18
C ARG A 191 9.66 -50.32 -28.28
N PHE A 192 9.37 -51.15 -27.28
CA PHE A 192 9.82 -52.54 -27.20
C PHE A 192 8.66 -53.54 -27.23
N CYS A 193 7.43 -53.03 -27.21
CA CYS A 193 6.24 -53.82 -27.44
C CYS A 193 6.14 -54.07 -28.94
N GLU A 194 6.86 -55.08 -29.41
CA GLU A 194 6.65 -55.63 -30.75
C GLU A 194 5.23 -56.21 -30.79
N ASP A 195 4.49 -55.87 -31.84
CA ASP A 195 3.16 -56.40 -32.14
C ASP A 195 3.25 -57.92 -32.34
N THR A 196 3.28 -58.69 -31.24
CA THR A 196 3.06 -60.13 -31.32
C THR A 196 1.57 -60.36 -31.47
N GLU A 197 1.13 -60.44 -32.73
CA GLU A 197 -0.09 -61.13 -33.12
C GLU A 197 -0.11 -62.51 -32.46
N CYS A 198 -1.05 -62.70 -31.52
CA CYS A 198 -1.57 -63.98 -31.06
C CYS A 198 -2.91 -63.72 -30.37
#